data_AF-A0A9X3C930-F1
#
_entry.id   AF-A0A9X3C930-F1
#
_cell.length_a   1.000
_cell.length_b   1.000
_cell.length_c   1.000
_cell.angle_alpha   90.00
_cell.angle_beta   90.00
_cell.angle_gamma   90.00
#
_symmetry.space_group_name_H-M   'P 1'
#
loop_
_entity.id
_entity.type
_entity.pdbx_description
1 polymer ?
#
loop_
_entity_poly.entity_id
_entity_poly.type
_entity_poly.pdbx_seq_one_letter_code
_entity_poly.pdbx_strand_id
1 'polypeptide(L)'
;MEYKDNIKFIDRETKEQLIFNSKTWISVIQGIIIKYVKKNEQEAKRLIEAKKIAIPETYEEVVFYSHETEFHWAMLITYGDGYWQRGISSDEPSDYTEWESQYRIDNSLKEESFEFID
;
A
#
# COMPACT_ATOMS: atom_id res chain seq x y z
N MET A 1 5.89 -2.42 15.89
CA MET A 1 5.90 -1.09 15.26
C MET A 1 4.48 -0.79 14.81
N GLU A 2 3.99 0.41 15.08
CA GLU A 2 2.60 0.80 14.82
C GLU A 2 2.58 1.72 13.60
N TYR A 3 1.85 1.33 12.55
CA TYR A 3 1.63 2.16 11.36
C TYR A 3 0.76 3.37 11.74
N LYS A 4 1.09 4.55 11.19
CA LYS A 4 0.41 5.81 11.47
C LYS A 4 0.19 6.63 10.22
N ASP A 5 -0.88 7.42 10.24
CA ASP A 5 -1.19 8.37 9.18
C ASP A 5 -0.68 9.78 9.49
N ASN A 6 -0.59 10.63 8.47
CA ASN A 6 -0.11 12.00 8.52
C ASN A 6 1.38 12.14 8.90
N ILE A 7 2.23 11.20 8.50
CA ILE A 7 3.67 11.31 8.74
C ILE A 7 4.28 12.16 7.62
N LYS A 8 4.85 13.31 7.98
CA LYS A 8 5.46 14.22 7.02
C LYS A 8 6.93 13.89 6.80
N PHE A 9 7.34 13.79 5.54
CA PHE A 9 8.71 13.65 5.10
C PHE A 9 9.11 14.87 4.28
N ILE A 10 10.38 15.27 4.40
CA ILE A 10 10.93 16.44 3.71
C ILE A 10 12.27 16.04 3.13
N ASP A 11 12.41 16.22 1.82
CA ASP A 11 13.68 16.07 1.14
C ASP A 11 14.67 17.15 1.62
N ARG A 12 15.88 16.73 1.98
CA ARG A 12 16.85 17.64 2.60
C ARG A 12 17.42 18.66 1.62
N GLU A 13 17.48 18.32 0.33
CA GLU A 13 18.14 19.09 -0.72
C GLU A 13 17.15 20.00 -1.45
N THR A 14 16.08 19.42 -1.98
CA THR A 14 15.04 20.07 -2.80
C THR A 14 13.97 20.76 -1.98
N LYS A 15 13.80 20.35 -0.70
CA LYS A 15 12.69 20.77 0.19
C LYS A 15 11.32 20.31 -0.24
N GLU A 16 11.24 19.37 -1.19
CA GLU A 16 10.00 18.65 -1.51
C GLU A 16 9.45 17.97 -0.27
N GLN A 17 8.12 17.85 -0.21
CA GLN A 17 7.44 17.34 0.96
C GLN A 17 6.38 16.34 0.53
N LEU A 18 6.24 15.29 1.31
CA LEU A 18 5.16 14.33 1.16
C LEU A 18 4.60 13.96 2.52
N ILE A 19 3.31 13.63 2.55
CA ILE A 19 2.66 13.02 3.70
C ILE A 19 2.45 11.54 3.38
N PHE A 20 2.92 10.67 4.25
CA PHE A 20 2.69 9.24 4.16
C PHE A 20 1.61 8.81 5.16
N ASN A 21 0.57 8.18 4.63
CA ASN A 21 -0.52 7.59 5.39
C ASN A 21 -0.29 6.07 5.52
N SER A 22 0.74 5.67 6.25
CA SER A 22 1.19 4.28 6.31
C SER A 22 0.16 3.30 6.88
N LYS A 23 -0.72 3.75 7.80
CA LYS A 23 -1.81 2.92 8.32
C LYS A 23 -2.83 2.68 7.22
N THR A 24 -3.22 3.74 6.53
CA THR A 24 -4.13 3.67 5.38
C THR A 24 -3.58 2.76 4.29
N TRP A 25 -2.33 2.95 3.88
CA TRP A 25 -1.67 2.15 2.84
C TRP A 25 -1.65 0.65 3.16
N ILE A 26 -1.27 0.27 4.38
CA ILE A 26 -1.29 -1.13 4.84
C ILE A 26 -2.72 -1.69 4.89
N SER A 27 -3.70 -0.90 5.34
CA SER A 27 -5.10 -1.32 5.38
C SER A 27 -5.66 -1.58 3.98
N VAL A 28 -5.35 -0.74 3.00
CA VAL A 28 -5.77 -0.94 1.59
C VAL A 28 -5.13 -2.20 1.02
N ILE A 29 -3.82 -2.41 1.20
CA ILE A 29 -3.12 -3.65 0.82
C ILE A 29 -3.80 -4.88 1.42
N GLN A 30 -4.14 -4.83 2.72
CA GLN A 30 -4.85 -5.93 3.38
C GLN A 30 -6.23 -6.18 2.75
N GLY A 31 -6.98 -5.13 2.46
CA GLY A 31 -8.27 -5.20 1.76
C GLY A 31 -8.16 -5.86 0.39
N ILE A 32 -7.10 -5.54 -0.37
CA ILE A 32 -6.84 -6.11 -1.69
C ILE A 32 -6.56 -7.61 -1.60
N ILE A 33 -5.73 -8.02 -0.64
CA ILE A 33 -5.44 -9.44 -0.38
C ILE A 33 -6.73 -10.20 -0.01
N ILE A 34 -7.63 -9.59 0.75
CA ILE A 34 -8.92 -10.22 1.08
C ILE A 34 -9.81 -10.30 -0.17
N LYS A 35 -9.99 -9.19 -0.88
CA LYS A 35 -10.95 -9.10 -1.98
C LYS A 35 -10.50 -9.88 -3.23
N TYR A 36 -9.27 -9.70 -3.69
CA TYR A 36 -8.84 -10.19 -5.00
C TYR A 36 -8.05 -11.49 -4.93
N VAL A 37 -7.23 -11.66 -3.88
CA VAL A 37 -6.51 -12.93 -3.63
C VAL A 37 -7.40 -13.97 -2.92
N LYS A 38 -8.54 -13.54 -2.37
CA LYS A 38 -9.53 -14.39 -1.66
C LYS A 38 -8.96 -15.03 -0.39
N LYS A 39 -8.08 -14.32 0.32
CA LYS A 39 -7.64 -14.70 1.66
C LYS A 39 -8.63 -14.21 2.70
N ASN A 40 -8.69 -14.90 3.83
CA ASN A 40 -9.40 -14.36 4.99
C ASN A 40 -8.54 -13.31 5.71
N GLU A 41 -9.15 -12.59 6.64
CA GLU A 41 -8.50 -11.50 7.38
C GLU A 41 -7.23 -11.95 8.13
N GLN A 42 -7.27 -13.13 8.76
CA GLN A 42 -6.13 -13.66 9.51
C GLN A 42 -4.96 -14.03 8.59
N GLU A 43 -5.25 -14.61 7.42
CA GLU A 43 -4.24 -14.91 6.40
C GLU A 43 -3.61 -13.64 5.84
N ALA A 44 -4.44 -12.65 5.48
CA ALA A 44 -3.97 -11.37 4.95
C ALA A 44 -3.05 -10.65 5.95
N LYS A 45 -3.45 -10.59 7.22
CA LYS A 45 -2.64 -10.02 8.29
C LYS A 45 -1.30 -10.74 8.45
N ARG A 46 -1.30 -12.08 8.45
CA ARG A 46 -0.06 -12.88 8.56
C ARG A 46 0.89 -12.64 7.39
N LEU A 47 0.38 -12.48 6.16
CA LEU A 47 1.21 -12.19 4.99
C LEU A 47 1.92 -10.83 5.12
N ILE A 48 1.19 -9.80 5.53
CA ILE A 48 1.74 -8.46 5.77
C ILE A 48 2.80 -8.50 6.89
N GLU A 49 2.49 -9.15 8.00
CA GLU A 49 3.42 -9.30 9.14
C GLU A 49 4.69 -10.08 8.74
N ALA A 50 4.54 -11.14 7.95
CA ALA A 50 5.65 -11.96 7.48
C ALA A 50 6.60 -11.20 6.54
N LYS A 51 6.08 -10.26 5.75
CA LYS A 51 6.90 -9.45 4.84
C LYS A 51 7.83 -8.49 5.57
N LYS A 52 7.52 -8.14 6.83
CA LYS A 52 8.29 -7.17 7.64
C LYS A 52 8.55 -5.87 6.87
N ILE A 53 7.49 -5.28 6.32
CA ILE A 53 7.59 -4.01 5.61
C ILE A 53 8.22 -2.99 6.56
N ALA A 54 9.34 -2.40 6.14
CA ALA A 54 10.04 -1.41 6.94
C ALA A 54 9.18 -0.15 7.03
N ILE A 55 9.19 0.51 8.19
CA ILE A 55 8.65 1.86 8.27
C ILE A 55 9.71 2.77 7.67
N PRO A 56 9.40 3.54 6.62
CA PRO A 56 10.37 4.42 5.99
C PRO A 56 10.76 5.54 6.98
N GLU A 57 12.05 5.86 7.00
CA GLU A 57 12.66 6.89 7.85
C GLU A 57 13.04 8.14 7.04
N THR A 58 13.13 8.02 5.72
CA THR A 58 13.53 9.11 4.82
C THR A 58 12.52 9.37 3.70
N TYR A 59 12.62 10.56 3.09
CA TYR A 59 11.77 10.95 1.96
C TYR A 59 11.93 9.97 0.79
N GLU A 60 13.17 9.62 0.47
CA GLU A 60 13.53 8.72 -0.63
C GLU A 60 12.96 7.31 -0.44
N GLU A 61 12.92 6.80 0.79
CA GLU A 61 12.31 5.50 1.10
C GLU A 61 10.79 5.53 0.90
N VAL A 62 10.12 6.63 1.25
CA VAL A 62 8.67 6.76 1.00
C VAL A 62 8.38 6.91 -0.49
N VAL A 63 9.16 7.73 -1.20
CA VAL A 63 9.06 7.86 -2.66
C VAL A 63 9.22 6.49 -3.30
N PHE A 64 10.21 5.69 -2.87
CA PHE A 64 10.39 4.31 -3.32
C PHE A 64 9.11 3.47 -3.18
N TYR A 65 8.38 3.58 -2.07
CA TYR A 65 7.12 2.86 -1.87
C TYR A 65 5.97 3.34 -2.76
N SER A 66 5.96 4.62 -3.13
CA SER A 66 4.93 5.22 -3.98
C SER A 66 5.01 4.83 -5.46
N HIS A 67 6.10 4.20 -5.90
CA HIS A 67 6.29 3.82 -7.32
C HIS A 67 5.39 2.68 -7.78
N GLU A 68 4.79 1.94 -6.86
CA GLU A 68 3.92 0.80 -7.15
C GLU A 68 2.55 1.02 -6.50
N THR A 69 1.49 0.60 -7.18
CA THR A 69 0.13 0.71 -6.64
C THR A 69 -0.06 -0.25 -5.45
N GLU A 70 -1.01 0.04 -4.56
CA GLU A 70 -1.33 -0.89 -3.47
C GLU A 70 -1.72 -2.28 -3.98
N PHE A 71 -2.29 -2.36 -5.19
CA PHE A 71 -2.59 -3.63 -5.85
C PHE A 71 -1.33 -4.43 -6.15
N HIS A 72 -0.33 -3.81 -6.76
CA HIS A 72 0.95 -4.47 -7.01
C HIS A 72 1.66 -4.88 -5.72
N TRP A 73 1.65 -4.03 -4.69
CA TRP A 73 2.18 -4.39 -3.38
C TRP A 73 1.50 -5.63 -2.80
N ALA A 74 0.17 -5.72 -2.87
CA ALA A 74 -0.58 -6.88 -2.43
C ALA A 74 -0.20 -8.17 -3.18
N MET A 75 0.00 -8.08 -4.51
CA MET A 75 0.45 -9.21 -5.32
C MET A 75 1.88 -9.63 -4.95
N LEU A 76 2.81 -8.68 -4.77
CA LEU A 76 4.19 -8.95 -4.35
C LEU A 76 4.27 -9.56 -2.95
N ILE A 77 3.44 -9.12 -2.02
CA ILE A 77 3.35 -9.67 -0.66
C ILE A 77 2.83 -11.11 -0.69
N THR A 78 1.81 -11.36 -1.51
CA THR A 78 1.14 -12.66 -1.56
C THR A 78 1.94 -13.70 -2.33
N TYR A 79 2.38 -13.34 -3.52
CA TYR A 79 2.93 -14.28 -4.48
C TYR A 79 4.45 -14.18 -4.57
N GLY A 80 5.03 -13.06 -4.17
CA GLY A 80 6.46 -12.77 -4.33
C GLY A 80 6.77 -12.14 -5.68
N ASP A 81 8.04 -11.77 -5.85
CA ASP A 81 8.53 -11.12 -7.07
C ASP A 81 8.32 -12.00 -8.32
N GLY A 82 8.14 -11.35 -9.47
CA GLY A 82 7.90 -12.03 -10.75
C GLY A 82 6.61 -12.85 -10.79
N TYR A 83 5.59 -12.52 -9.98
CA TYR A 83 4.32 -13.27 -9.94
C TYR A 83 3.64 -13.38 -11.32
N TRP A 84 3.81 -12.38 -12.19
CA TRP A 84 3.28 -12.39 -13.55
C TRP A 84 3.83 -13.53 -14.41
N GLN A 85 5.07 -13.96 -14.16
CA GLN A 85 5.68 -15.11 -14.86
C GLN A 85 4.99 -16.44 -14.50
N ARG A 86 4.20 -16.47 -13.43
CA ARG A 86 3.42 -17.63 -12.98
C ARG A 86 1.95 -17.56 -13.41
N GLY A 87 1.61 -16.65 -14.34
CA GLY A 87 0.26 -16.52 -14.90
C GLY A 87 -0.71 -15.73 -14.03
N ILE A 88 -0.21 -15.00 -13.03
CA ILE A 88 -1.02 -14.11 -12.19
C ILE A 88 -1.02 -12.73 -12.84
N SER A 89 -2.21 -12.16 -13.07
CA SER A 89 -2.32 -10.84 -13.71
C SER A 89 -1.63 -9.76 -12.89
N SER A 90 -0.83 -8.93 -13.56
CA SER A 90 -0.34 -7.66 -13.03
C SER A 90 -1.43 -6.59 -13.09
N ASP A 91 -2.33 -6.68 -14.06
CA ASP A 91 -3.31 -5.64 -14.31
C ASP A 91 -4.33 -5.56 -13.16
N GLU A 92 -4.64 -4.33 -12.78
CA GLU A 92 -5.70 -4.05 -11.80
C GLU A 92 -7.05 -4.54 -12.33
N PRO A 93 -7.87 -5.19 -11.49
CA PRO A 93 -9.23 -5.57 -11.84
C PRO A 93 -10.06 -4.36 -12.28
N SER A 94 -11.01 -4.56 -13.18
CA SER A 94 -11.81 -3.46 -13.73
C SER A 94 -12.62 -2.68 -12.68
N ASP A 95 -12.94 -3.30 -11.54
CA ASP A 95 -13.65 -2.68 -10.42
C ASP A 95 -12.71 -2.10 -9.35
N TYR A 96 -11.39 -2.12 -9.58
CA TYR A 96 -10.39 -1.76 -8.57
C TYR A 96 -10.58 -0.33 -8.05
N THR A 97 -10.61 0.67 -8.93
CA THR A 97 -10.72 2.08 -8.55
C THR A 97 -12.00 2.37 -7.75
N GLU A 98 -13.15 1.85 -8.19
CA GLU A 98 -14.43 2.06 -7.49
C GLU A 98 -14.42 1.37 -6.12
N TRP A 99 -13.94 0.12 -6.08
CA TRP A 99 -13.87 -0.62 -4.84
C TRP A 99 -12.91 0.01 -3.84
N GLU A 100 -11.75 0.47 -4.29
CA GLU A 100 -10.69 1.00 -3.45
C GLU A 100 -11.15 2.30 -2.78
N SER A 101 -11.78 3.20 -3.56
CA SER A 101 -12.37 4.43 -3.05
C SER A 101 -13.44 4.14 -1.99
N GLN A 102 -14.36 3.20 -2.29
CA GLN A 102 -15.40 2.81 -1.33
C GLN A 102 -14.80 2.14 -0.09
N TYR A 103 -13.77 1.31 -0.25
CA TYR A 103 -13.09 0.64 0.85
C TYR A 103 -12.46 1.64 1.81
N ARG A 104 -11.83 2.71 1.30
CA ARG A 104 -11.30 3.80 2.13
C ARG A 104 -12.39 4.49 2.93
N ILE A 105 -13.52 4.80 2.30
CA ILE A 105 -14.68 5.41 2.96
C ILE A 105 -15.22 4.51 4.07
N ASP A 106 -15.49 3.23 3.75
CA ASP A 106 -16.08 2.26 4.67
C ASP A 106 -15.20 2.01 5.90
N ASN A 107 -13.89 2.14 5.74
CA ASN A 107 -12.91 1.89 6.81
C ASN A 107 -12.35 3.17 7.44
N SER A 108 -12.92 4.35 7.11
CA SER A 108 -12.47 5.65 7.63
C SER A 108 -10.97 5.89 7.42
N LEU A 109 -10.46 5.52 6.25
CA LEU A 109 -9.06 5.71 5.84
C LEU A 109 -8.86 7.06 5.17
N LYS A 110 -7.59 7.43 4.93
CA LYS A 110 -7.23 8.62 4.15
C LYS A 110 -7.54 8.42 2.68
N GLU A 111 -7.87 9.51 2.00
CA GLU A 111 -8.15 9.52 0.54
C GLU A 111 -6.93 9.02 -0.22
N GLU A 112 -5.74 9.51 0.12
CA GLU A 112 -4.48 9.12 -0.50
C GLU A 112 -3.55 8.44 0.51
N SER A 113 -2.79 7.45 0.03
CA SER A 113 -1.70 6.86 0.80
C SER A 113 -0.45 7.74 0.81
N PHE A 114 -0.20 8.46 -0.28
CA PHE A 114 0.93 9.35 -0.49
C PHE A 114 0.43 10.70 -1.00
N GLU A 115 0.58 11.76 -0.21
CA GLU A 115 0.17 13.12 -0.59
C GLU A 115 1.42 13.96 -0.86
N PHE A 116 1.73 14.22 -2.12
CA PHE A 116 2.83 15.13 -2.51
C PHE A 116 2.35 16.59 -2.35
N ILE A 117 3.16 17.42 -1.70
CA ILE A 117 2.85 18.82 -1.42
C ILE A 117 3.65 19.69 -2.39
N ASP A 118 2.93 20.51 -3.17
CA ASP A 118 3.48 21.57 -4.02
C ASP A 118 3.94 22.82 -3.24
#